data_AF-A0A7Y5GSC9-F1
#
_entry.id   AF-A0A7Y5GSC9-F1
#
_cell.length_a   1.000
_cell.length_b   1.000
_cell.length_c   1.000
_cell.angle_alpha   90.00
_cell.angle_beta   90.00
_cell.angle_gamma   90.00
#
_symmetry.space_group_name_H-M   'P 1'
#
loop_
_entity.id
_entity.type
_entity.pdbx_description
1 polymer ?
#
loop_
_entity_poly.entity_id
_entity_poly.type
_entity_poly.pdbx_seq_one_letter_code
_entity_poly.pdbx_strand_id
1 'polypeptide(L)'
;MMKFLPSKLQAAANLYWGHVDNSTLAAMTNLNDPTTYKLYRKFANTRHDVGLGANDGEWTALQLGLKPLIREIVPAARWESTRKQIETTGLFTASYPLTISEDWLDGYTCDSDARTHRENRVNQGDHKPEDPYVFRVDSRVPENQRLLTYIGWDRDRLHQAVELDQQLLAYAYTTMERELMTKLGNLLGYPSCCVQAYVSLDRIYRNHSIIGQSTRASDHFEPLLNNLSLTFFHYIGWFPCRYDCPESFVYAQQIDTKLAQTHTSSRTILLNILSLTRLYWDDRRQVLFVNGAPGSENTYTDFLTPFALDRNVDSAYFDWVFFYDVGKTLLEGNRWEITEQRCLIYNDEQLVGDIGPAPLVLEFGKKKSETLKNT
;
A
#
# COMPACT_ATOMS: atom_id res chain seq x y z
N MET A 1 -19.47 26.81 21.45
CA MET A 1 -20.17 27.25 20.22
C MET A 1 -19.28 26.85 19.04
N MET A 2 -19.47 25.65 18.51
CA MET A 2 -18.63 25.06 17.44
C MET A 2 -19.05 25.63 16.08
N LYS A 3 -18.11 26.18 15.32
CA LYS A 3 -18.33 26.71 13.98
C LYS A 3 -18.39 25.56 12.97
N PHE A 4 -19.41 25.61 12.11
CA PHE A 4 -19.67 24.69 11.01
C PHE A 4 -18.52 24.61 9.99
N LEU A 5 -18.31 23.41 9.45
CA LEU A 5 -17.41 23.14 8.32
C LEU A 5 -17.84 23.90 7.04
N PRO A 6 -16.92 24.36 6.19
CA PRO A 6 -17.25 25.06 4.94
C PRO A 6 -17.92 24.16 3.89
N SER A 7 -18.93 24.68 3.20
CA SER A 7 -19.78 24.02 2.19
C SER A 7 -19.03 23.40 0.99
N LYS A 8 -17.74 23.69 0.79
CA LYS A 8 -16.94 23.15 -0.32
C LYS A 8 -16.53 21.68 -0.11
N LEU A 9 -16.48 21.20 1.14
CA LEU A 9 -16.23 19.78 1.45
C LEU A 9 -17.44 18.88 1.15
N GLN A 10 -18.66 19.45 1.19
CA GLN A 10 -19.89 18.71 0.88
C GLN A 10 -20.07 18.49 -0.63
N ALA A 11 -19.53 19.39 -1.46
CA ALA A 11 -19.52 19.23 -2.92
C ALA A 11 -18.52 18.16 -3.38
N ALA A 12 -17.35 18.03 -2.72
CA ALA A 12 -16.38 16.97 -2.99
C ALA A 12 -16.89 15.59 -2.53
N ALA A 13 -17.69 15.55 -1.46
CA ALA A 13 -18.38 14.33 -1.06
C ALA A 13 -19.44 13.92 -2.12
N ASN A 14 -20.30 14.84 -2.56
CA ASN A 14 -21.36 14.50 -3.52
C ASN A 14 -20.83 14.10 -4.91
N LEU A 15 -19.63 14.56 -5.31
CA LEU A 15 -19.03 14.20 -6.60
C LEU A 15 -18.47 12.76 -6.64
N TYR A 16 -18.19 12.15 -5.48
CA TYR A 16 -17.51 10.84 -5.38
C TYR A 16 -18.35 9.75 -4.69
N TRP A 17 -19.42 10.10 -3.95
CA TRP A 17 -20.26 9.15 -3.20
C TRP A 17 -21.63 8.85 -3.85
N GLY A 18 -21.85 9.28 -5.10
CA GLY A 18 -23.17 9.28 -5.75
C GLY A 18 -23.81 7.93 -6.10
N HIS A 19 -23.22 6.79 -5.72
CA HIS A 19 -23.75 5.46 -6.09
C HIS A 19 -23.82 4.43 -4.95
N VAL A 20 -23.59 4.81 -3.69
CA VAL A 20 -23.98 3.92 -2.59
C VAL A 20 -25.46 4.18 -2.31
N ASP A 21 -26.33 3.29 -2.78
CA ASP A 21 -27.77 3.45 -2.55
C ASP A 21 -28.09 3.34 -1.05
N ASN A 22 -29.22 3.92 -0.64
CA ASN A 22 -29.63 3.92 0.77
C ASN A 22 -29.90 2.50 1.31
N SER A 23 -29.98 1.48 0.45
CA SER A 23 -30.20 0.09 0.85
C SER A 23 -28.88 -0.60 1.26
N THR A 24 -27.79 -0.29 0.56
CA THR A 24 -26.41 -0.68 0.91
C THR A 24 -26.00 -0.03 2.23
N LEU A 25 -26.37 1.24 2.42
CA LEU A 25 -26.17 1.96 3.69
C LEU A 25 -27.01 1.39 4.85
N ALA A 26 -28.18 0.81 4.56
CA ALA A 26 -29.04 0.16 5.56
C ALA A 26 -28.60 -1.27 5.91
N ALA A 27 -27.87 -1.94 5.00
CA ALA A 27 -27.23 -3.23 5.25
C ALA A 27 -25.94 -3.12 6.11
N MET A 28 -25.31 -1.93 6.13
CA MET A 28 -24.29 -1.57 7.11
C MET A 28 -24.97 -1.39 8.47
N THR A 29 -24.78 -2.36 9.36
CA THR A 29 -25.35 -2.45 10.72
C THR A 29 -25.67 -1.10 11.35
N ASN A 30 -26.97 -0.85 11.52
CA ASN A 30 -27.62 0.20 12.31
C ASN A 30 -26.79 1.49 12.52
N LEU A 31 -26.52 2.26 11.45
CA LEU A 31 -25.97 3.63 11.58
C LEU A 31 -26.87 4.59 12.39
N ASN A 32 -28.07 4.16 12.81
CA ASN A 32 -28.86 4.89 13.81
C ASN A 32 -28.33 4.70 15.24
N ASP A 33 -27.48 3.70 15.48
CA ASP A 33 -26.72 3.58 16.72
C ASP A 33 -25.70 4.73 16.80
N PRO A 34 -25.81 5.62 17.81
CA PRO A 34 -24.94 6.79 17.93
C PRO A 34 -23.45 6.45 18.01
N THR A 35 -23.10 5.27 18.54
CA THR A 35 -21.71 4.81 18.67
C THR A 35 -21.13 4.44 17.30
N THR A 36 -21.86 3.64 16.53
CA THR A 36 -21.52 3.23 15.16
C THR A 36 -21.42 4.44 14.23
N TYR A 37 -22.36 5.38 14.31
CA TYR A 37 -22.31 6.62 13.54
C TYR A 37 -21.11 7.52 13.91
N LYS A 38 -20.80 7.63 15.21
CA LYS A 38 -19.66 8.42 15.69
C LYS A 38 -18.32 7.81 15.23
N LEU A 39 -18.19 6.48 15.26
CA LEU A 39 -17.05 5.75 14.72
C LEU A 39 -16.92 6.00 13.21
N TYR A 40 -17.98 5.79 12.43
CA TYR A 40 -18.00 6.06 11.00
C TYR A 40 -17.56 7.49 10.66
N ARG A 41 -18.12 8.51 11.37
CA ARG A 41 -17.75 9.91 11.15
C ARG A 41 -16.29 10.19 11.53
N LYS A 42 -15.75 9.55 12.56
CA LYS A 42 -14.33 9.67 12.92
C LYS A 42 -13.43 9.12 11.80
N PHE A 43 -13.77 7.96 11.24
CA PHE A 43 -13.06 7.35 10.10
C PHE A 43 -13.17 8.17 8.82
N ALA A 44 -14.37 8.65 8.47
CA ALA A 44 -14.60 9.44 7.27
C ALA A 44 -13.89 10.81 7.30
N ASN A 45 -13.79 11.43 8.49
CA ASN A 45 -13.20 12.76 8.66
C ASN A 45 -11.68 12.74 8.92
N THR A 46 -11.05 11.57 9.10
CA THR A 46 -9.59 11.44 9.30
C THR A 46 -8.80 11.31 8.01
N ARG A 47 -9.43 11.56 6.86
CA ARG A 47 -8.72 11.86 5.60
C ARG A 47 -8.01 13.21 5.75
N HIS A 48 -6.81 13.18 6.30
CA HIS A 48 -5.93 14.33 6.31
C HIS A 48 -5.52 14.64 4.87
N ASP A 49 -5.91 15.82 4.36
CA ASP A 49 -5.30 16.45 3.20
C ASP A 49 -3.86 16.82 3.56
N VAL A 50 -2.97 15.84 3.61
CA VAL A 50 -1.54 16.10 3.56
C VAL A 50 -1.29 16.56 2.12
N GLY A 51 -0.85 17.81 1.94
CA GLY A 51 -0.69 18.43 0.62
C GLY A 51 0.42 17.82 -0.26
N LEU A 52 0.89 16.63 0.09
CA LEU A 52 1.80 15.82 -0.69
C LEU A 52 1.08 14.53 -1.05
N GLY A 53 0.96 14.24 -2.35
CA GLY A 53 0.23 13.07 -2.84
C GLY A 53 0.93 11.76 -2.47
N ALA A 54 0.18 10.66 -2.56
CA ALA A 54 0.61 9.29 -2.29
C ALA A 54 1.90 8.84 -3.01
N ASN A 55 2.41 9.60 -4.00
CA ASN A 55 3.57 9.25 -4.81
C ASN A 55 4.70 10.30 -4.74
N ASP A 56 4.57 11.34 -3.91
CA ASP A 56 5.50 12.48 -3.94
C ASP A 56 6.93 12.09 -3.56
N GLY A 57 7.11 11.05 -2.75
CA GLY A 57 8.43 10.48 -2.46
C GLY A 57 9.11 9.90 -3.71
N GLU A 58 8.38 9.14 -4.53
CA GLU A 58 8.93 8.59 -5.77
C GLU A 58 9.28 9.67 -6.79
N TRP A 59 8.40 10.66 -6.95
CA TRP A 59 8.64 11.81 -7.83
C TRP A 59 9.83 12.64 -7.35
N THR A 60 9.94 12.88 -6.03
CA THR A 60 11.09 13.56 -5.44
C THR A 60 12.37 12.76 -5.69
N ALA A 61 12.35 11.44 -5.50
CA ALA A 61 13.49 10.57 -5.76
C ALA A 61 13.94 10.62 -7.23
N LEU A 62 12.98 10.65 -8.17
CA LEU A 62 13.26 10.80 -9.60
C LEU A 62 13.87 12.17 -9.93
N GLN A 63 13.30 13.26 -9.39
CA GLN A 63 13.80 14.62 -9.60
C GLN A 63 15.20 14.84 -9.02
N LEU A 64 15.52 14.15 -7.92
CA LEU A 64 16.84 14.16 -7.31
C LEU A 64 17.85 13.24 -8.03
N GLY A 65 17.42 12.49 -9.05
CA GLY A 65 18.26 11.52 -9.76
C GLY A 65 18.63 10.30 -8.92
N LEU A 66 17.95 10.07 -7.79
CA LEU A 66 18.16 8.91 -6.93
C LEU A 66 17.53 7.67 -7.53
N LYS A 67 16.32 7.82 -8.10
CA LYS A 67 15.69 6.79 -8.92
C LYS A 67 15.87 7.13 -10.40
N PRO A 68 16.26 6.17 -11.24
CA PRO A 68 16.37 6.39 -12.67
C PRO A 68 15.00 6.46 -13.36
N LEU A 69 14.00 5.80 -12.79
CA LEU A 69 12.62 5.79 -13.28
C LEU A 69 11.62 5.44 -12.16
N ILE A 70 10.36 5.80 -12.39
CA ILE A 70 9.21 5.44 -11.53
C ILE A 70 8.15 4.72 -12.35
N ARG A 71 7.23 4.03 -11.67
CA ARG A 71 6.18 3.23 -12.30
C ARG A 71 4.81 3.71 -11.82
N GLU A 72 3.93 4.04 -12.75
CA GLU A 72 2.60 4.60 -12.50
C GLU A 72 1.54 3.80 -13.25
N ILE A 73 0.31 3.76 -12.71
CA ILE A 73 -0.85 3.20 -13.41
C ILE A 73 -1.75 4.35 -13.85
N VAL A 74 -1.86 4.56 -15.17
CA VAL A 74 -2.59 5.70 -15.74
C VAL A 74 -3.82 5.21 -16.51
N PRO A 75 -5.03 5.76 -16.28
CA PRO A 75 -6.18 5.46 -17.12
C PRO A 75 -5.91 5.80 -18.59
N ALA A 76 -6.25 4.90 -19.52
CA ALA A 76 -5.99 5.10 -20.95
C ALA A 76 -6.61 6.40 -21.48
N ALA A 77 -7.84 6.72 -21.06
CA ALA A 77 -8.52 7.98 -21.41
C ALA A 77 -7.76 9.26 -21.00
N ARG A 78 -6.86 9.19 -20.02
CA ARG A 78 -6.05 10.33 -19.56
C ARG A 78 -4.62 10.28 -20.05
N TRP A 79 -4.19 9.16 -20.64
CA TRP A 79 -2.80 8.88 -20.92
C TRP A 79 -2.12 9.97 -21.73
N GLU A 80 -2.71 10.37 -22.85
CA GLU A 80 -2.10 11.33 -23.76
C GLU A 80 -1.91 12.72 -23.11
N SER A 81 -2.86 13.15 -22.28
CA SER A 81 -2.71 14.40 -21.51
C SER A 81 -1.62 14.29 -20.45
N THR A 82 -1.56 13.18 -19.73
CA THR A 82 -0.53 12.90 -18.72
C THR A 82 0.86 12.84 -19.35
N ARG A 83 1.02 12.13 -20.47
CA ARG A 83 2.27 12.04 -21.24
C ARG A 83 2.76 13.42 -21.65
N LYS A 84 1.91 14.25 -22.28
CA LYS A 84 2.28 15.62 -22.68
C LYS A 84 2.73 16.46 -21.50
N GLN A 85 2.03 16.38 -20.36
CA GLN A 85 2.41 17.10 -19.15
C GLN A 85 3.76 16.62 -18.58
N ILE A 86 4.05 15.32 -18.65
CA ILE A 86 5.35 14.79 -18.22
C ILE A 86 6.46 15.28 -19.17
N GLU A 87 6.22 15.25 -20.48
CA GLU A 87 7.21 15.67 -21.49
C GLU A 87 7.56 17.16 -21.40
N THR A 88 6.67 18.03 -20.92
CA THR A 88 7.01 19.45 -20.68
C THR A 88 8.04 19.64 -19.56
N THR A 89 8.26 18.62 -18.72
CA THR A 89 9.31 18.62 -17.70
C THR A 89 10.66 18.08 -18.20
N GLY A 90 10.71 17.64 -19.47
CA GLY A 90 11.89 17.00 -20.07
C GLY A 90 12.01 15.50 -19.78
N LEU A 91 11.06 14.92 -19.06
CA LEU A 91 10.96 13.48 -18.82
C LEU A 91 10.37 12.74 -20.03
N PHE A 92 10.72 11.47 -20.17
CA PHE A 92 10.14 10.55 -21.14
C PHE A 92 9.21 9.56 -20.46
N THR A 93 8.36 8.92 -21.27
CA THR A 93 7.52 7.83 -20.81
C THR A 93 7.55 6.65 -21.76
N ALA A 94 7.35 5.45 -21.21
CA ALA A 94 7.07 4.23 -21.95
C ALA A 94 5.96 3.47 -21.25
N SER A 95 4.95 3.01 -21.99
CA SER A 95 3.77 2.40 -21.41
C SER A 95 3.32 1.19 -22.22
N TYR A 96 2.63 0.28 -21.55
CA TYR A 96 1.92 -0.80 -22.21
C TYR A 96 0.54 -1.03 -21.56
N PRO A 97 -0.43 -1.60 -22.30
CA PRO A 97 -1.74 -1.87 -21.76
C PRO A 97 -1.66 -2.88 -20.62
N LEU A 98 -2.22 -2.52 -19.47
CA LEU A 98 -2.36 -3.42 -18.34
C LEU A 98 -3.73 -4.09 -18.44
N THR A 99 -3.74 -5.37 -18.82
CA THR A 99 -4.94 -6.19 -18.72
C THR A 99 -5.08 -6.63 -17.28
N ILE A 100 -5.76 -5.81 -16.48
CA ILE A 100 -6.20 -6.22 -15.16
C ILE A 100 -7.43 -7.11 -15.39
N SER A 101 -7.31 -8.42 -15.19
CA SER A 101 -8.51 -9.26 -15.15
C SER A 101 -9.43 -8.73 -14.06
N GLU A 102 -10.76 -8.84 -14.22
CA GLU A 102 -11.69 -8.52 -13.14
C GLU A 102 -11.31 -9.28 -11.86
N ASP A 103 -10.85 -10.53 -11.98
CA ASP A 103 -10.26 -11.33 -10.89
C ASP A 103 -9.04 -10.70 -10.18
N TRP A 104 -8.29 -9.83 -10.85
CA TRP A 104 -7.16 -9.10 -10.25
C TRP A 104 -7.61 -7.84 -9.52
N LEU A 105 -8.72 -7.21 -9.95
CA LEU A 105 -9.40 -6.15 -9.20
C LEU A 105 -10.20 -6.72 -8.02
N ASP A 106 -10.73 -7.93 -8.19
CA ASP A 106 -11.45 -8.73 -7.20
C ASP A 106 -10.52 -9.67 -6.42
N GLY A 107 -9.22 -9.36 -6.36
CA GLY A 107 -8.09 -10.18 -5.86
C GLY A 107 -8.12 -10.61 -4.37
N TYR A 108 -9.31 -10.84 -3.81
CA TYR A 108 -9.58 -11.49 -2.54
C TYR A 108 -10.63 -12.62 -2.63
N THR A 109 -11.12 -13.01 -3.82
CA THR A 109 -11.75 -14.33 -3.96
C THR A 109 -10.67 -15.41 -3.80
N CYS A 110 -11.01 -16.46 -3.08
CA CYS A 110 -10.14 -17.49 -2.55
C CYS A 110 -9.22 -18.10 -3.64
N ASP A 111 -7.92 -18.20 -3.35
CA ASP A 111 -6.78 -18.60 -4.20
C ASP A 111 -6.89 -19.93 -5.00
N SER A 112 -7.97 -20.71 -4.88
CA SER A 112 -8.09 -21.98 -5.62
C SER A 112 -8.43 -21.77 -7.10
N ASP A 113 -9.24 -20.77 -7.43
CA ASP A 113 -9.94 -20.75 -8.72
C ASP A 113 -9.17 -20.01 -9.81
N ALA A 114 -8.61 -18.83 -9.50
CA ALA A 114 -7.76 -18.08 -10.43
C ALA A 114 -6.46 -18.85 -10.77
N ARG A 115 -5.92 -19.60 -9.80
CA ARG A 115 -4.77 -20.48 -9.97
C ARG A 115 -5.08 -21.64 -10.91
N THR A 116 -6.18 -22.33 -10.67
CA THR A 116 -6.64 -23.43 -11.52
C THR A 116 -6.87 -22.92 -12.95
N HIS A 117 -7.45 -21.72 -13.12
CA HIS A 117 -7.64 -21.15 -14.46
C HIS A 117 -6.33 -20.79 -15.18
N ARG A 118 -5.32 -20.23 -14.51
CA ARG A 118 -4.03 -19.90 -15.15
C ARG A 118 -3.14 -21.13 -15.39
N GLU A 119 -3.01 -22.03 -14.41
CA GLU A 119 -2.26 -23.28 -14.59
C GLU A 119 -2.88 -24.12 -15.71
N ASN A 120 -4.21 -24.14 -15.84
CA ASN A 120 -4.90 -24.81 -16.96
C ASN A 120 -4.58 -24.18 -18.32
N ARG A 121 -4.47 -22.84 -18.44
CA ARG A 121 -4.10 -22.20 -19.72
C ARG A 121 -2.66 -22.49 -20.13
N VAL A 122 -1.71 -22.49 -19.18
CA VAL A 122 -0.31 -22.82 -19.45
C VAL A 122 -0.18 -24.30 -19.83
N ASN A 123 -0.85 -25.20 -19.12
CA ASN A 123 -0.84 -26.63 -19.41
C ASN A 123 -1.57 -27.00 -20.72
N GLN A 124 -2.47 -26.14 -21.21
CA GLN A 124 -3.17 -26.31 -22.49
C GLN A 124 -2.32 -25.89 -23.71
N GLY A 125 -1.13 -25.31 -23.52
CA GLY A 125 -0.24 -24.94 -24.62
C GLY A 125 -0.71 -23.73 -25.45
N ASP A 126 -1.68 -22.96 -24.93
CA ASP A 126 -2.32 -21.84 -25.64
C ASP A 126 -1.47 -20.56 -25.70
N HIS A 127 -0.26 -20.56 -25.13
CA HIS A 127 0.66 -19.43 -25.20
C HIS A 127 2.00 -19.86 -25.79
N LYS A 128 2.19 -19.56 -27.09
CA LYS A 128 3.52 -19.57 -27.71
C LYS A 128 4.25 -18.26 -27.35
N PRO A 129 5.46 -18.30 -26.76
CA PRO A 129 6.19 -17.11 -26.33
C PRO A 129 6.79 -16.25 -27.47
N GLU A 130 6.42 -16.50 -28.72
CA GLU A 130 7.27 -16.18 -29.88
C GLU A 130 7.05 -14.79 -30.49
N ASP A 131 6.32 -13.89 -29.83
CA ASP A 131 6.27 -12.48 -30.24
C ASP A 131 6.26 -11.55 -29.02
N PRO A 132 7.37 -10.87 -28.68
CA PRO A 132 7.34 -9.81 -27.68
C PRO A 132 6.53 -8.66 -28.26
N TYR A 133 5.27 -8.53 -27.84
CA TYR A 133 4.41 -7.42 -28.20
C TYR A 133 4.99 -6.11 -27.67
N VAL A 134 5.84 -5.45 -28.45
CA VAL A 134 6.15 -4.04 -28.27
C VAL A 134 4.91 -3.26 -28.71
N PHE A 135 3.92 -3.14 -27.80
CA PHE A 135 2.79 -2.26 -28.02
C PHE A 135 3.31 -0.82 -28.03
N ARG A 136 3.55 -0.27 -29.23
CA ARG A 136 3.24 1.15 -29.41
C ARG A 136 1.77 1.28 -29.07
N VAL A 137 1.41 2.21 -28.18
CA VAL A 137 0.00 2.50 -27.86
C VAL A 137 -0.69 2.91 -29.16
N ASP A 138 -1.18 1.90 -29.88
CA ASP A 138 -2.03 2.05 -31.05
C ASP A 138 -3.32 2.70 -30.54
N SER A 139 -3.99 3.48 -31.38
CA SER A 139 -5.19 4.26 -31.03
C SER A 139 -6.42 3.40 -30.71
N ARG A 140 -6.24 2.14 -30.31
CA ARG A 140 -7.26 1.11 -30.09
C ARG A 140 -7.32 0.60 -28.66
N VAL A 141 -6.54 1.13 -27.73
CA VAL A 141 -6.69 0.83 -26.30
C VAL A 141 -8.05 1.34 -25.83
N PRO A 142 -8.96 0.49 -25.33
CA PRO A 142 -10.25 0.93 -24.81
C PRO A 142 -10.10 2.00 -23.72
N GLU A 143 -10.99 2.99 -23.70
CA GLU A 143 -10.91 4.12 -22.74
C GLU A 143 -10.96 3.68 -21.27
N ASN A 144 -11.62 2.55 -20.98
CA ASN A 144 -11.70 1.95 -19.65
C ASN A 144 -10.45 1.15 -19.24
N GLN A 145 -9.50 0.93 -20.15
CA GLN A 145 -8.28 0.21 -19.83
C GLN A 145 -7.32 1.09 -19.02
N ARG A 146 -6.44 0.45 -18.24
CA ARG A 146 -5.32 1.12 -17.56
C ARG A 146 -4.02 0.80 -18.27
N LEU A 147 -3.10 1.76 -18.27
CA LEU A 147 -1.75 1.60 -18.78
C LEU A 147 -0.79 1.53 -17.61
N LEU A 148 0.14 0.58 -17.66
CA LEU A 148 1.32 0.65 -16.82
C LEU A 148 2.34 1.52 -17.52
N THR A 149 2.77 2.59 -16.85
CA THR A 149 3.62 3.63 -17.41
C THR A 149 4.89 3.75 -16.59
N TYR A 150 6.03 3.67 -17.27
CA TYR A 150 7.32 4.05 -16.73
C TYR A 150 7.66 5.50 -17.11
N ILE A 151 8.26 6.24 -16.18
CA ILE A 151 8.60 7.66 -16.33
C ILE A 151 10.06 7.87 -15.90
N GLY A 152 10.86 8.55 -16.71
CA GLY A 152 12.29 8.76 -16.43
C GLY A 152 13.02 9.60 -17.47
N TRP A 153 14.33 9.83 -17.26
CA TRP A 153 15.17 10.66 -18.13
C TRP A 153 15.81 9.90 -19.30
N ASP A 154 15.80 8.57 -19.26
CA ASP A 154 16.51 7.69 -20.19
C ASP A 154 15.51 6.81 -20.96
N ARG A 155 15.34 7.09 -22.26
CA ARG A 155 14.38 6.36 -23.12
C ARG A 155 14.69 4.87 -23.23
N ASP A 156 15.96 4.53 -23.39
CA ASP A 156 16.36 3.13 -23.60
C ASP A 156 16.09 2.33 -22.33
N ARG A 157 16.37 2.93 -21.17
CA ARG A 157 16.05 2.34 -19.87
C ARG A 157 14.54 2.14 -19.66
N LEU A 158 13.71 3.08 -20.08
CA LEU A 158 12.25 2.95 -19.98
C LEU A 158 11.73 1.81 -20.87
N HIS A 159 12.26 1.68 -22.09
CA HIS A 159 11.91 0.59 -22.99
C HIS A 159 12.33 -0.77 -22.43
N GLN A 160 13.54 -0.87 -21.86
CA GLN A 160 14.00 -2.07 -21.16
C GLN A 160 13.10 -2.42 -19.97
N ALA A 161 12.60 -1.42 -19.22
CA ALA A 161 11.70 -1.66 -18.09
C ALA A 161 10.34 -2.20 -18.54
N VAL A 162 9.76 -1.62 -19.60
CA VAL A 162 8.53 -2.14 -20.22
C VAL A 162 8.73 -3.58 -20.68
N GLU A 163 9.82 -3.85 -21.41
CA GLU A 163 10.09 -5.18 -21.96
C GLU A 163 10.25 -6.22 -20.84
N LEU A 164 11.04 -5.92 -19.80
CA LEU A 164 11.23 -6.82 -18.66
C LEU A 164 9.93 -7.08 -17.90
N ASP A 165 9.08 -6.07 -17.71
CA ASP A 165 7.80 -6.23 -17.00
C ASP A 165 6.78 -7.02 -17.84
N GLN A 166 6.76 -6.81 -19.17
CA GLN A 166 5.96 -7.65 -20.08
C GLN A 166 6.44 -9.10 -20.08
N GLN A 167 7.75 -9.34 -20.10
CA GLN A 167 8.31 -10.68 -19.95
C GLN A 167 7.94 -11.28 -18.59
N LEU A 168 8.00 -10.50 -17.51
CA LEU A 168 7.62 -10.97 -16.17
C LEU A 168 6.15 -11.43 -16.14
N LEU A 169 5.25 -10.70 -16.79
CA LEU A 169 3.85 -11.11 -16.93
C LEU A 169 3.69 -12.39 -17.76
N ALA A 170 4.48 -12.57 -18.81
CA ALA A 170 4.43 -13.74 -19.69
C ALA A 170 5.05 -14.99 -19.06
N TYR A 171 6.11 -14.83 -18.26
CA TYR A 171 6.89 -15.90 -17.63
C TYR A 171 6.64 -16.04 -16.13
N ALA A 172 5.54 -15.49 -15.62
CA ALA A 172 5.13 -15.66 -14.23
C ALA A 172 5.05 -17.15 -13.88
N TYR A 173 5.54 -17.53 -12.69
CA TYR A 173 5.59 -18.92 -12.19
C TYR A 173 6.54 -19.87 -12.94
N THR A 174 7.45 -19.33 -13.73
CA THR A 174 8.54 -20.10 -14.35
C THR A 174 9.86 -19.89 -13.61
N THR A 175 10.89 -20.68 -13.93
CA THR A 175 12.24 -20.48 -13.39
C THR A 175 12.87 -19.15 -13.81
N MET A 176 12.39 -18.53 -14.89
CA MET A 176 12.89 -17.23 -15.39
C MET A 176 12.38 -16.04 -14.57
N GLU A 177 11.28 -16.19 -13.84
CA GLU A 177 10.63 -15.12 -13.10
C GLU A 177 11.61 -14.39 -12.16
N ARG A 178 12.39 -15.14 -11.38
CA ARG A 178 13.37 -14.57 -10.43
C ARG A 178 14.46 -13.77 -11.12
N GLU A 179 14.94 -14.23 -12.28
CA GLU A 179 15.95 -13.53 -13.07
C GLU A 179 15.38 -12.21 -13.62
N LEU A 180 14.17 -12.25 -14.17
CA LEU A 180 13.48 -11.07 -14.71
C LEU A 180 13.19 -10.04 -13.62
N MET A 181 12.70 -10.48 -12.45
CA MET A 181 12.48 -9.60 -11.29
C MET A 181 13.79 -8.97 -10.81
N THR A 182 14.88 -9.74 -10.79
CA THR A 182 16.20 -9.21 -10.40
C THR A 182 16.63 -8.11 -11.36
N LYS A 183 16.52 -8.36 -12.68
CA LYS A 183 16.84 -7.36 -13.71
C LYS A 183 15.96 -6.13 -13.58
N LEU A 184 14.64 -6.31 -13.45
CA LEU A 184 13.69 -5.20 -13.34
C LEU A 184 13.91 -4.37 -12.08
N GLY A 185 14.10 -5.00 -10.91
CA GLY A 185 14.37 -4.30 -9.66
C GLY A 185 15.65 -3.48 -9.70
N ASN A 186 16.73 -4.03 -10.26
CA ASN A 186 17.98 -3.30 -10.46
C ASN A 186 17.81 -2.13 -11.46
N LEU A 187 17.03 -2.34 -12.53
CA LEU A 187 16.75 -1.32 -13.53
C LEU A 187 15.98 -0.13 -12.93
N LEU A 188 15.04 -0.42 -12.03
CA LEU A 188 14.26 0.54 -11.23
C LEU A 188 15.08 1.31 -10.19
N GLY A 189 16.34 0.90 -9.97
CA GLY A 189 17.24 1.51 -9.00
C GLY A 189 16.97 1.07 -7.56
N TYR A 190 16.37 -0.09 -7.34
CA TYR A 190 16.20 -0.63 -6.00
C TYR A 190 17.53 -1.13 -5.43
N PRO A 191 17.75 -1.03 -4.11
CA PRO A 191 18.91 -1.63 -3.44
C PRO A 191 19.06 -3.12 -3.77
N SER A 192 20.27 -3.55 -4.06
CA SER A 192 20.52 -4.94 -4.49
C SER A 192 20.10 -5.94 -3.41
N CYS A 193 20.33 -5.63 -2.13
CA CYS A 193 19.89 -6.46 -1.01
C CYS A 193 18.36 -6.57 -0.92
N CYS A 194 17.63 -5.51 -1.25
CA CYS A 194 16.17 -5.49 -1.29
C CYS A 194 15.63 -6.35 -2.43
N VAL A 195 16.23 -6.24 -3.61
CA VAL A 195 15.90 -7.09 -4.76
C VAL A 195 16.13 -8.56 -4.42
N GLN A 196 17.28 -8.91 -3.84
CA GLN A 196 17.60 -10.29 -3.48
C GLN A 196 16.64 -10.86 -2.43
N ALA A 197 16.31 -10.09 -1.40
CA ALA A 197 15.31 -10.51 -0.41
C ALA A 197 13.96 -10.80 -1.07
N TYR A 198 13.52 -9.93 -1.98
CA TYR A 198 12.25 -10.08 -2.66
C TYR A 198 12.19 -11.31 -3.57
N VAL A 199 13.22 -11.56 -4.39
CA VAL A 199 13.26 -12.73 -5.29
C VAL A 199 13.52 -14.05 -4.56
N SER A 200 14.01 -14.00 -3.32
CA SER A 200 14.24 -15.18 -2.48
C SER A 200 12.94 -15.77 -1.91
N LEU A 201 11.83 -15.05 -1.98
CA LEU A 201 10.54 -15.54 -1.50
C LEU A 201 10.11 -16.76 -2.33
N ASP A 202 9.71 -17.83 -1.63
CA ASP A 202 9.30 -19.09 -2.25
C ASP A 202 8.10 -18.92 -3.18
N ARG A 203 7.25 -17.94 -2.90
CA ARG A 203 6.04 -17.64 -3.65
C ARG A 203 5.78 -16.15 -3.62
N ILE A 204 5.75 -15.51 -4.78
CA ILE A 204 5.48 -14.08 -4.91
C ILE A 204 3.99 -13.87 -4.77
N TYR A 205 3.48 -13.77 -3.54
CA TYR A 205 2.09 -13.41 -3.34
C TYR A 205 1.94 -12.44 -2.18
N ARG A 206 1.46 -11.26 -2.59
CA ARG A 206 0.93 -10.17 -1.78
C ARG A 206 1.99 -9.43 -0.95
N ASN A 207 1.77 -8.13 -0.77
CA ASN A 207 2.73 -7.29 -0.05
C ASN A 207 2.90 -7.75 1.40
N HIS A 208 1.84 -8.30 2.03
CA HIS A 208 1.90 -8.78 3.40
C HIS A 208 3.01 -9.81 3.64
N SER A 209 3.32 -10.66 2.65
CA SER A 209 4.40 -11.66 2.76
C SER A 209 5.77 -10.99 2.87
N ILE A 210 6.00 -9.98 2.02
CA ILE A 210 7.24 -9.19 2.00
C ILE A 210 7.35 -8.41 3.31
N ILE A 211 6.28 -7.74 3.71
CA ILE A 211 6.23 -6.95 4.95
C ILE A 211 6.50 -7.84 6.16
N GLY A 212 5.90 -9.03 6.21
CA GLY A 212 6.16 -10.02 7.26
C GLY A 212 7.61 -10.49 7.30
N GLN A 213 8.21 -10.76 6.13
CA GLN A 213 9.63 -11.10 6.05
C GLN A 213 10.52 -9.96 6.53
N SER A 214 10.29 -8.75 6.02
CA SER A 214 11.04 -7.54 6.39
C SER A 214 10.92 -7.28 7.89
N THR A 215 9.73 -7.41 8.46
CA THR A 215 9.45 -7.27 9.90
C THR A 215 10.26 -8.25 10.74
N ARG A 216 10.26 -9.54 10.36
CA ARG A 216 11.04 -10.57 11.07
C ARG A 216 12.53 -10.33 10.97
N ALA A 217 13.01 -9.86 9.82
CA ALA A 217 14.42 -9.61 9.56
C ALA A 217 14.95 -8.30 10.18
N SER A 218 14.09 -7.43 10.71
CA SER A 218 14.45 -6.12 11.28
C SER A 218 14.78 -6.20 12.77
N ASP A 219 15.84 -5.50 13.17
CA ASP A 219 16.19 -5.30 14.58
C ASP A 219 15.51 -4.05 15.16
N HIS A 220 15.16 -3.10 14.30
CA HIS A 220 14.36 -1.92 14.62
C HIS A 220 13.62 -1.42 13.39
N PHE A 221 12.67 -0.50 13.60
CA PHE A 221 11.83 0.03 12.54
C PHE A 221 12.14 1.51 12.33
N GLU A 222 12.83 1.86 11.25
CA GLU A 222 13.14 3.24 10.92
C GLU A 222 11.92 3.96 10.32
N PRO A 223 11.45 5.08 10.90
CA PRO A 223 10.27 5.80 10.39
C PRO A 223 10.41 6.21 8.92
N LEU A 224 11.62 6.57 8.48
CA LEU A 224 11.88 6.93 7.08
C LEU A 224 11.68 5.74 6.12
N LEU A 225 11.77 4.51 6.62
CA LEU A 225 11.54 3.29 5.85
C LEU A 225 10.10 2.78 5.97
N ASN A 226 9.22 3.51 6.66
CA ASN A 226 7.81 3.20 6.74
C ASN A 226 7.12 3.46 5.40
N ASN A 227 7.06 2.43 4.58
CA ASN A 227 6.39 2.46 3.29
C ASN A 227 4.96 1.89 3.35
N LEU A 228 4.39 1.67 4.54
CA LEU A 228 3.03 1.12 4.70
C LEU A 228 1.94 2.20 4.63
N SER A 229 2.36 3.46 4.62
CA SER A 229 1.49 4.62 4.40
C SER A 229 1.39 4.96 2.92
N LEU A 230 1.39 3.97 2.02
CA LEU A 230 1.42 4.18 0.55
C LEU A 230 0.35 5.15 0.05
N THR A 231 -0.77 5.30 0.75
CA THR A 231 -1.86 6.22 0.40
C THR A 231 -1.68 7.66 0.91
N PHE A 232 -0.78 7.88 1.86
CA PHE A 232 -0.48 9.19 2.43
C PHE A 232 0.85 9.72 1.91
N PHE A 233 1.94 9.04 2.26
CA PHE A 233 3.30 9.45 1.93
C PHE A 233 4.25 8.30 2.28
N HIS A 234 5.30 8.15 1.49
CA HIS A 234 6.42 7.27 1.77
C HIS A 234 7.69 7.89 1.20
N TYR A 235 8.83 7.75 1.90
CA TYR A 235 10.10 8.24 1.36
C TYR A 235 10.65 7.30 0.28
N ILE A 236 10.35 6.00 0.36
CA ILE A 236 10.82 4.99 -0.60
C ILE A 236 9.63 4.24 -1.22
N GLY A 237 9.63 4.13 -2.55
CA GLY A 237 8.59 3.44 -3.33
C GLY A 237 8.84 1.94 -3.51
N TRP A 238 9.43 1.29 -2.52
CA TRP A 238 9.67 -0.16 -2.50
C TRP A 238 9.59 -0.69 -1.07
N PHE A 239 9.33 -1.99 -0.92
CA PHE A 239 9.44 -2.65 0.38
C PHE A 239 10.92 -2.91 0.69
N PRO A 240 11.47 -2.34 1.78
CA PRO A 240 12.86 -2.59 2.12
C PRO A 240 13.00 -4.03 2.63
N CYS A 241 14.14 -4.71 2.38
CA CYS A 241 14.38 -6.08 2.88
C CYS A 241 14.33 -6.18 4.42
N ARG A 242 14.58 -5.05 5.09
CA ARG A 242 14.48 -4.83 6.53
C ARG A 242 14.07 -3.37 6.75
N TYR A 243 13.27 -3.08 7.76
CA TYR A 243 12.92 -1.72 8.17
C TYR A 243 14.07 -0.96 8.85
N ASP A 244 15.26 -1.53 8.91
CA ASP A 244 16.54 -0.90 9.26
C ASP A 244 17.60 -1.11 8.16
N CYS A 245 17.17 -1.37 6.92
CA CYS A 245 18.07 -1.59 5.77
C CYS A 245 18.94 -0.34 5.50
N PRO A 246 20.28 -0.44 5.62
CA PRO A 246 21.16 0.71 5.44
C PRO A 246 21.08 1.34 4.05
N GLU A 247 21.03 0.51 2.99
CA GLU A 247 20.95 1.02 1.61
C GLU A 247 19.65 1.79 1.39
N SER A 248 18.51 1.23 1.80
CA SER A 248 17.21 1.92 1.70
C SER A 248 17.18 3.20 2.54
N PHE A 249 17.83 3.21 3.71
CA PHE A 249 17.87 4.37 4.60
C PHE A 249 18.62 5.55 3.97
N VAL A 250 19.72 5.28 3.26
CA VAL A 250 20.45 6.32 2.52
C VAL A 250 19.54 7.04 1.52
N TYR A 251 18.75 6.29 0.74
CA TYR A 251 17.78 6.87 -0.19
C TYR A 251 16.75 7.75 0.54
N ALA A 252 16.15 7.20 1.60
CA ALA A 252 15.13 7.90 2.36
C ALA A 252 15.66 9.19 3.00
N GLN A 253 16.88 9.16 3.53
CA GLN A 253 17.54 10.31 4.16
C GLN A 253 17.85 11.44 3.17
N GLN A 254 18.21 11.11 1.92
CA GLN A 254 18.45 12.11 0.89
C GLN A 254 17.14 12.84 0.51
N ILE A 255 16.04 12.10 0.39
CA ILE A 255 14.71 12.67 0.13
C ILE A 255 14.24 13.51 1.32
N ASP A 256 14.39 13.02 2.55
CA ASP A 256 14.08 13.74 3.78
C ASP A 256 14.87 15.03 3.91
N THR A 257 16.17 15.01 3.60
CA THR A 257 17.02 16.21 3.62
C THR A 257 16.51 17.25 2.63
N LYS A 258 16.05 16.84 1.44
CA LYS A 258 15.50 17.77 0.46
C LYS A 258 14.16 18.35 0.93
N LEU A 259 13.26 17.51 1.43
CA LEU A 259 11.97 17.94 1.96
C LEU A 259 12.13 18.86 3.17
N ALA A 260 13.16 18.66 4.00
CA ALA A 260 13.48 19.56 5.11
C ALA A 260 13.78 21.00 4.64
N GLN A 261 14.38 21.15 3.45
CA GLN A 261 14.73 22.46 2.88
C GLN A 261 13.53 23.20 2.30
N THR A 262 12.54 22.48 1.74
CA THR A 262 11.41 23.08 1.01
C THR A 262 10.09 23.06 1.78
N HIS A 263 9.93 22.13 2.74
CA HIS A 263 8.68 21.87 3.45
C HIS A 263 8.91 21.52 4.93
N THR A 264 9.67 22.34 5.67
CA THR A 264 10.08 22.06 7.05
C THR A 264 8.92 21.73 8.00
N SER A 265 7.79 22.44 7.92
CA SER A 265 6.61 22.17 8.76
C SER A 265 5.93 20.84 8.40
N SER A 266 5.81 20.53 7.11
CA SER A 266 5.26 19.26 6.63
C SER A 266 6.13 18.08 7.05
N ARG A 267 7.46 18.22 7.03
CA ARG A 267 8.41 17.17 7.42
C ARG A 267 8.16 16.67 8.84
N THR A 268 8.01 17.56 9.82
CA THR A 268 7.76 17.16 11.22
C THR A 268 6.46 16.38 11.35
N ILE A 269 5.40 16.82 10.66
CA ILE A 269 4.10 16.13 10.66
C ILE A 269 4.26 14.73 10.03
N LEU A 270 4.95 14.63 8.89
CA LEU A 270 5.21 13.37 8.22
C LEU A 270 5.97 12.39 9.12
N LEU A 271 7.06 12.83 9.75
CA LEU A 271 7.85 11.97 10.64
C LEU A 271 7.04 11.50 11.85
N ASN A 272 6.19 12.35 12.42
CA ASN A 272 5.30 11.95 13.50
C ASN A 272 4.32 10.86 13.04
N ILE A 273 3.71 11.01 11.86
CA ILE A 273 2.78 10.01 11.30
C ILE A 273 3.51 8.70 10.97
N LEU A 274 4.69 8.78 10.36
CA LEU A 274 5.47 7.59 9.98
C LEU A 274 6.06 6.86 11.19
N SER A 275 6.17 7.52 12.34
CA SER A 275 6.63 6.93 13.61
C SER A 275 5.50 6.29 14.43
N LEU A 276 4.24 6.38 13.99
CA LEU A 276 3.14 5.77 14.72
C LEU A 276 3.26 4.25 14.72
N THR A 277 2.98 3.64 15.88
CA THR A 277 2.90 2.18 15.99
C THR A 277 1.73 1.67 15.15
N ARG A 278 1.95 0.55 14.44
CA ARG A 278 0.96 -0.03 13.55
C ARG A 278 0.70 -1.49 13.86
N LEU A 279 -0.57 -1.87 13.82
CA LEU A 279 -0.99 -3.25 13.63
C LEU A 279 -1.30 -3.46 12.15
N TYR A 280 -0.63 -4.41 11.52
CA TYR A 280 -0.77 -4.72 10.10
C TYR A 280 -1.20 -6.19 9.95
N TRP A 281 -2.39 -6.43 9.41
CA TRP A 281 -2.82 -7.77 9.00
C TRP A 281 -2.53 -8.00 7.53
N ASP A 282 -2.90 -7.04 6.69
CA ASP A 282 -2.65 -7.05 5.25
C ASP A 282 -2.80 -5.63 4.66
N ASP A 283 -2.83 -5.57 3.33
CA ASP A 283 -2.92 -4.34 2.54
C ASP A 283 -4.18 -3.51 2.82
N ARG A 284 -5.24 -4.13 3.35
CA ARG A 284 -6.53 -3.49 3.62
C ARG A 284 -6.79 -3.27 5.11
N ARG A 285 -6.25 -4.14 5.96
CA ARG A 285 -6.54 -4.19 7.40
C ARG A 285 -5.34 -3.73 8.21
N GLN A 286 -5.37 -2.45 8.59
CA GLN A 286 -4.29 -1.81 9.34
C GLN A 286 -4.82 -0.78 10.33
N VAL A 287 -4.17 -0.69 11.49
CA VAL A 287 -4.48 0.27 12.56
C VAL A 287 -3.22 1.03 12.92
N LEU A 288 -3.25 2.37 12.89
CA LEU A 288 -2.20 3.22 13.44
C LEU A 288 -2.65 3.75 14.80
N PHE A 289 -1.80 3.65 15.80
CA PHE A 289 -2.07 4.25 17.10
C PHE A 289 -1.49 5.65 17.18
N VAL A 290 -2.33 6.63 17.53
CA VAL A 290 -1.97 8.06 17.53
C VAL A 290 -1.41 8.50 18.90
N ASN A 291 -1.85 7.83 19.97
CA ASN A 291 -1.48 8.15 21.34
C ASN A 291 -1.05 6.86 22.05
N GLY A 292 0.21 6.78 22.48
CA GLY A 292 0.72 5.66 23.28
C GLY A 292 2.21 5.82 23.55
N ALA A 293 2.60 5.78 24.82
CA ALA A 293 4.00 5.68 25.22
C ALA A 293 4.38 4.18 25.35
N PRO A 294 5.58 3.77 24.93
CA PRO A 294 6.03 2.39 25.11
C PRO A 294 6.12 2.00 26.59
N GLY A 295 5.62 0.81 26.92
CA GLY A 295 5.75 0.14 28.23
C GLY A 295 5.50 -1.38 28.09
N SER A 296 5.57 -2.13 29.20
CA SER A 296 5.18 -3.56 29.22
C SER A 296 3.69 -3.75 28.92
N GLU A 297 2.89 -2.71 29.15
CA GLU A 297 1.49 -2.61 28.79
C GLU A 297 1.33 -1.35 27.93
N ASN A 298 1.26 -1.51 26.60
CA ASN A 298 1.03 -0.40 25.70
C ASN A 298 -0.46 0.02 25.79
N THR A 299 -0.75 1.12 26.48
CA THR A 299 -2.10 1.70 26.49
C THR A 299 -2.24 2.67 25.32
N TYR A 300 -3.15 2.35 24.39
CA TYR A 300 -3.49 3.23 23.29
C TYR A 300 -4.89 3.80 23.47
N THR A 301 -5.03 5.12 23.39
CA THR A 301 -6.32 5.81 23.59
C THR A 301 -6.93 6.34 22.31
N ASP A 302 -6.18 6.30 21.21
CA ASP A 302 -6.64 6.78 19.92
C ASP A 302 -5.96 6.04 18.75
N PHE A 303 -6.71 5.84 17.67
CA PHE A 303 -6.26 5.08 16.51
C PHE A 303 -6.87 5.59 15.20
N LEU A 304 -6.20 5.27 14.08
CA LEU A 304 -6.58 5.58 12.70
C LEU A 304 -6.53 4.32 11.84
N THR A 305 -7.39 4.24 10.82
CA THR A 305 -7.42 3.13 9.86
C THR A 305 -7.20 3.68 8.45
N PRO A 306 -5.96 3.66 7.95
CA PRO A 306 -5.54 4.40 6.76
C PRO A 306 -6.18 3.87 5.44
N PHE A 307 -6.78 2.68 5.47
CA PHE A 307 -7.25 1.94 4.29
C PHE A 307 -8.76 1.70 4.24
N ALA A 308 -9.55 2.29 5.16
CA ALA A 308 -10.96 1.92 5.32
C ALA A 308 -11.89 2.21 4.12
N LEU A 309 -11.38 2.73 3.00
CA LEU A 309 -12.19 3.09 1.84
C LEU A 309 -11.42 2.81 0.56
N ASP A 310 -11.10 1.55 0.32
CA ASP A 310 -11.02 1.09 -1.07
C ASP A 310 -12.35 1.49 -1.75
N ARG A 311 -12.25 2.03 -2.96
CA ARG A 311 -13.41 2.61 -3.67
C ARG A 311 -14.35 1.55 -4.24
N ASN A 312 -14.02 0.27 -4.06
CA ASN A 312 -14.86 -0.84 -4.47
C ASN A 312 -15.90 -1.13 -3.37
N VAL A 313 -17.14 -0.69 -3.61
CA VAL A 313 -18.29 -0.73 -2.70
C VAL A 313 -18.55 -2.13 -2.16
N ASP A 314 -18.34 -3.17 -2.97
CA ASP A 314 -18.67 -4.56 -2.60
C ASP A 314 -17.68 -5.15 -1.60
N SER A 315 -16.43 -4.69 -1.64
CA SER A 315 -15.37 -5.14 -0.73
C SER A 315 -15.29 -4.30 0.55
N ALA A 316 -15.88 -3.11 0.54
CA ALA A 316 -15.89 -2.21 1.70
C ALA A 316 -16.60 -2.84 2.90
N TYR A 317 -17.63 -3.67 2.69
CA TYR A 317 -18.42 -4.23 3.79
C TYR A 317 -17.59 -5.08 4.77
N PHE A 318 -16.78 -6.01 4.27
CA PHE A 318 -15.98 -6.90 5.12
C PHE A 318 -14.89 -6.15 5.89
N ASP A 319 -14.25 -5.17 5.26
CA ASP A 319 -13.27 -4.31 5.92
C ASP A 319 -13.94 -3.46 7.01
N TRP A 320 -15.14 -2.93 6.73
CA TRP A 320 -15.91 -2.15 7.69
C TRP A 320 -16.29 -2.95 8.93
N VAL A 321 -16.72 -4.20 8.78
CA VAL A 321 -17.03 -5.08 9.92
C VAL A 321 -15.77 -5.31 10.76
N PHE A 322 -14.65 -5.65 10.12
CA PHE A 322 -13.37 -5.80 10.80
C PHE A 322 -12.98 -4.55 11.60
N PHE A 323 -13.01 -3.37 10.97
CA PHE A 323 -12.65 -2.12 11.64
C PHE A 323 -13.64 -1.69 12.71
N TYR A 324 -14.92 -2.04 12.58
CA TYR A 324 -15.90 -1.84 13.62
C TYR A 324 -15.59 -2.68 14.85
N ASP A 325 -15.31 -3.97 14.69
CA ASP A 325 -15.01 -4.87 15.81
C ASP A 325 -13.71 -4.46 16.53
N VAL A 326 -12.67 -4.17 15.75
CA VAL A 326 -11.41 -3.62 16.26
C VAL A 326 -11.64 -2.29 16.99
N GLY A 327 -12.38 -1.37 16.39
CA GLY A 327 -12.60 -0.05 16.95
C GLY A 327 -13.46 -0.05 18.20
N LYS A 328 -14.51 -0.89 18.22
CA LYS A 328 -15.38 -1.08 19.37
C LYS A 328 -14.59 -1.62 20.56
N THR A 329 -13.80 -2.66 20.35
CA THR A 329 -13.04 -3.30 21.43
C THR A 329 -11.94 -2.41 21.98
N LEU A 330 -11.29 -1.59 21.14
CA LEU A 330 -10.37 -0.54 21.61
C LEU A 330 -11.08 0.54 22.44
N LEU A 331 -12.28 0.97 22.06
CA LEU A 331 -13.05 1.99 22.80
C LEU A 331 -13.62 1.49 24.13
N GLU A 332 -13.91 0.19 24.23
CA GLU A 332 -14.38 -0.44 25.47
C GLU A 332 -13.26 -0.61 26.51
N GLY A 333 -12.01 -0.33 26.15
CA GLY A 333 -10.86 -0.51 27.03
C GLY A 333 -10.45 -1.97 27.20
N ASN A 334 -10.87 -2.84 26.27
CA ASN A 334 -10.50 -4.26 26.31
C ASN A 334 -8.98 -4.41 26.17
N ARG A 335 -8.42 -5.39 26.88
CA ARG A 335 -7.01 -5.78 26.77
C ARG A 335 -6.80 -6.65 25.53
N TRP A 336 -5.74 -6.38 24.79
CA TRP A 336 -5.38 -7.16 23.60
C TRP A 336 -4.11 -7.96 23.89
N GLU A 337 -4.15 -9.24 23.60
CA GLU A 337 -2.98 -10.12 23.66
C GLU A 337 -2.63 -10.56 22.25
N ILE A 338 -1.48 -10.09 21.77
CA ILE A 338 -0.99 -10.38 20.42
C ILE A 338 0.19 -11.34 20.55
N THR A 339 -0.02 -12.57 20.12
CA THR A 339 1.00 -13.62 20.04
C THR A 339 1.53 -13.73 18.61
N GLU A 340 2.42 -14.67 18.31
CA GLU A 340 2.84 -14.92 16.92
C GLU A 340 1.70 -15.46 16.03
N GLN A 341 0.68 -16.08 16.63
CA GLN A 341 -0.34 -16.83 15.91
C GLN A 341 -1.73 -16.20 16.00
N ARG A 342 -2.05 -15.56 17.12
CA ARG A 342 -3.39 -15.06 17.42
C ARG A 342 -3.40 -13.67 18.02
N CYS A 343 -4.53 -13.00 17.81
CA CYS A 343 -4.90 -11.74 18.45
C CYS A 343 -6.16 -11.97 19.30
N LEU A 344 -5.99 -12.03 20.61
CA LEU A 344 -7.04 -12.30 21.58
C LEU A 344 -7.48 -11.00 22.28
N ILE A 345 -8.78 -10.89 22.55
CA ILE A 345 -9.36 -9.70 23.19
C ILE A 345 -10.00 -10.12 24.51
N TYR A 346 -9.63 -9.44 25.58
CA TYR A 346 -10.14 -9.68 26.93
C TYR A 346 -10.88 -8.45 27.46
N ASN A 347 -12.04 -8.68 28.06
CA ASN A 347 -12.70 -7.71 28.92
C ASN A 347 -12.46 -8.17 30.36
N ASP A 348 -11.67 -7.39 31.11
CA ASP A 348 -11.02 -7.84 32.34
C ASP A 348 -10.23 -9.15 32.10
N GLU A 349 -10.65 -10.25 32.74
CA GLU A 349 -10.05 -11.58 32.60
C GLU A 349 -10.81 -12.51 31.65
N GLN A 350 -11.95 -12.06 31.09
CA GLN A 350 -12.78 -12.87 30.22
C GLN A 350 -12.39 -12.68 28.75
N LEU A 351 -12.11 -13.78 28.05
CA LEU A 351 -11.93 -13.76 26.60
C LEU A 351 -13.27 -13.41 25.92
N VAL A 352 -13.29 -12.30 25.19
CA VAL A 352 -14.47 -11.79 24.49
C VAL A 352 -14.31 -11.77 22.97
N GLY A 353 -13.10 -12.00 22.45
CA GLY A 353 -12.87 -12.05 21.01
C GLY A 353 -11.58 -12.74 20.60
N ASP A 354 -11.58 -13.29 19.39
CA ASP A 354 -10.42 -13.85 18.67
C ASP A 354 -10.49 -13.33 17.23
N ILE A 355 -9.57 -12.43 16.86
CA ILE A 355 -9.57 -11.74 15.56
C ILE A 355 -8.85 -12.58 14.47
N GLY A 356 -8.44 -13.81 14.79
CA GLY A 356 -7.75 -14.71 13.86
C GLY A 356 -6.23 -14.48 13.86
N PRO A 357 -5.55 -14.55 12.69
CA PRO A 357 -4.09 -14.49 12.65
C PRO A 357 -3.58 -13.19 13.26
N ALA A 358 -2.52 -13.31 14.06
CA ALA A 358 -1.92 -12.15 14.71
C ALA A 358 -1.50 -11.08 13.69
N PRO A 359 -1.78 -9.80 13.95
CA PRO A 359 -1.17 -8.73 13.18
C PRO A 359 0.34 -8.71 13.38
N LEU A 360 1.04 -8.18 12.40
CA LEU A 360 2.39 -7.66 12.60
C LEU A 360 2.30 -6.38 13.44
N VAL A 361 3.04 -6.35 14.54
CA VAL A 361 3.22 -5.15 15.37
C VAL A 361 4.48 -4.42 14.88
N LEU A 362 4.30 -3.21 14.37
CA LEU A 362 5.35 -2.41 13.75
C LEU A 362 5.55 -1.13 14.54
N GLU A 363 6.63 -1.10 15.32
CA GLU A 363 6.95 0.00 16.23
C GLU A 363 8.00 0.94 15.63
N PHE A 364 7.60 1.75 14.65
CA PHE A 364 8.49 2.72 14.01
C PHE A 364 9.06 3.73 15.01
N GLY A 365 10.36 4.03 14.89
CA GLY A 365 11.09 4.95 15.76
C GLY A 365 11.55 4.32 17.08
N LYS A 366 11.36 3.00 17.26
CA LYS A 366 11.81 2.28 18.46
C LYS A 366 12.74 1.13 18.08
N LYS A 367 13.71 0.84 18.95
CA LYS A 367 14.39 -0.46 18.92
C LYS A 367 13.36 -1.52 19.25
N LYS A 368 13.38 -2.65 18.54
CA LYS A 368 12.50 -3.78 18.84
C LYS A 368 12.71 -4.14 20.30
N SER A 369 11.66 -4.00 21.11
CA SER A 369 11.74 -4.33 22.53
C SER A 369 12.18 -5.80 22.64
N GLU A 370 13.14 -6.09 23.51
CA GLU A 370 13.56 -7.48 23.75
C GLU A 370 12.40 -8.34 24.27
N THR A 371 11.31 -7.70 24.72
CA THR A 371 10.09 -8.30 25.25
C THR A 371 9.26 -9.08 24.23
N LEU A 372 9.44 -8.86 22.92
CA LEU A 372 8.79 -9.68 21.89
C LEU A 372 9.64 -10.89 21.45
N LYS A 373 10.79 -11.14 22.08
CA LYS A 373 11.54 -12.38 21.87
C LYS A 373 10.97 -13.47 22.79
N ASN A 374 10.21 -14.38 22.18
CA ASN A 374 9.84 -15.69 22.70
C ASN A 374 8.86 -15.70 23.90
N THR A 375 7.57 -15.76 23.59
CA THR A 375 6.61 -16.57 24.34
C THR A 375 5.87 -17.47 23.38
#